data_AF-A0A0A9YIQ8-F1
#
_entry.id   AF-A0A0A9YIQ8-F1
#
_cell.length_a   1.000
_cell.length_b   1.000
_cell.length_c   1.000
_cell.angle_alpha   90.00
_cell.angle_beta   90.00
_cell.angle_gamma   90.00
#
_symmetry.space_group_name_H-M   'P 1'
#
loop_
_entity.id
_entity.type
_entity.pdbx_description
1 polymer ?
#
loop_
_entity_poly.entity_id
_entity_poly.type
_entity_poly.pdbx_seq_one_letter_code
_entity_poly.pdbx_strand_id
1 'polypeptide(L)'
;MGGCLSTEKVEPVGREDVARSPNRGDEFDGPVKGRSCTDIIGIILLLAFTVGLFVLVGMCMKHGDINRVIYGYDNCANICGQVTPPEEDPQFACKGANYTTKKYLLIKEAGKLIYNPKNVNKECVEDCSAFPEYRKFLHRCIPKKSGEVVNSFFSKTGFKDFFHEVSEDLHLAWRELLYLALIALALSLFTLFALRFFAGIMIWVILIGSTGMGVIGTIYAWVVWRHKKMEQTQSDIDDREVKTYLAYAIISTVVTVVIFFVVIVMRKRIKLVAELFTEAGKALTKMPLLIFEPLLTFVALLIVIALWMYFAIWIESSGILTYHQPSFTTRKLSP
;
A
#
# COMPACT_ATOMS: atom_id res chain seq x y z
N MET A 1 -0.74 24.04 40.24
CA MET A 1 -2.22 24.03 40.45
C MET A 1 -2.67 25.46 40.64
N GLY A 2 -3.45 26.01 39.71
CA GLY A 2 -3.95 27.38 39.76
C GLY A 2 -4.48 27.85 38.41
N GLY A 3 -5.81 27.92 38.30
CA GLY A 3 -6.63 28.75 37.38
C GLY A 3 -6.23 28.90 35.90
N CYS A 4 -6.93 28.17 35.02
CA CYS A 4 -6.83 28.23 33.56
C CYS A 4 -7.91 29.12 32.92
N LEU A 5 -7.90 30.43 33.15
CA LEU A 5 -8.81 31.39 32.46
C LEU A 5 -8.08 32.72 32.25
N SER A 6 -7.40 32.87 31.11
CA SER A 6 -7.14 34.20 30.54
C SER A 6 -7.09 34.10 29.01
N THR A 7 -7.96 34.87 28.37
CA THR A 7 -8.10 34.96 26.92
C THR A 7 -7.35 36.19 26.46
N GLU A 8 -6.01 36.12 26.35
CA GLU A 8 -5.25 37.21 25.76
C GLU A 8 -5.18 37.04 24.23
N LYS A 9 -5.89 37.94 23.55
CA LYS A 9 -5.88 38.10 22.10
C LYS A 9 -4.61 38.87 21.72
N VAL A 10 -3.74 38.25 20.93
CA VAL A 10 -2.51 38.91 20.44
C VAL A 10 -2.84 39.70 19.17
N GLU A 11 -2.77 41.02 19.24
CA GLU A 11 -2.87 41.92 18.08
C GLU A 11 -1.46 42.28 17.55
N PRO A 12 -1.30 42.48 16.23
CA PRO A 12 -0.01 42.82 15.65
C PRO A 12 0.45 44.21 16.11
N VAL A 13 1.64 44.28 16.70
CA VAL A 13 2.28 45.54 17.13
C VAL A 13 2.55 46.42 15.92
N GLY A 14 2.09 47.67 15.98
CA GLY A 14 2.27 48.66 14.92
C GLY A 14 3.73 49.04 14.73
N ARG A 15 4.10 49.39 13.50
CA ARG A 15 5.48 49.75 13.11
C ARG A 15 6.04 50.96 13.88
N GLU A 16 5.16 51.80 14.43
CA GLU A 16 5.53 52.98 15.20
C GLU A 16 5.95 52.66 16.65
N ASP A 17 5.39 51.61 17.26
CA ASP A 17 5.74 51.19 18.63
C ASP A 17 7.13 50.53 18.71
N VAL A 18 7.58 49.94 17.59
CA VAL A 18 8.92 49.34 17.45
C VAL A 18 10.01 50.41 17.46
N ALA A 19 9.72 51.64 17.00
CA ALA A 19 10.71 52.71 16.89
C ALA A 19 11.05 53.40 18.23
N ARG A 20 10.30 53.14 19.31
CA ARG A 20 10.42 53.87 20.58
C ARG A 20 11.21 53.16 21.68
N SER A 21 11.62 51.90 21.50
CA SER A 21 12.29 51.12 22.56
C SER A 21 13.76 50.83 22.19
N PRO A 22 14.75 51.56 22.74
CA PRO A 22 16.15 51.45 22.32
C PRO A 22 16.91 50.29 22.99
N ASN A 23 16.34 49.59 23.98
CA ASN A 23 16.98 48.48 24.68
C ASN A 23 16.08 47.24 24.69
N ARG A 24 16.29 46.32 23.75
CA ARG A 24 15.75 44.95 23.81
C ARG A 24 16.80 43.98 23.27
N GLY A 25 17.95 43.96 23.94
CA GLY A 25 19.00 42.98 23.70
C GLY A 25 18.71 41.63 24.35
N ASP A 26 17.96 41.60 25.45
CA ASP A 26 17.77 40.38 26.23
C ASP A 26 16.27 40.18 26.50
N GLU A 27 15.80 38.95 26.24
CA GLU A 27 14.45 38.45 26.54
C GLU A 27 13.32 38.81 25.55
N PHE A 28 13.50 38.40 24.28
CA PHE A 28 12.33 38.06 23.44
C PHE A 28 11.69 36.77 23.96
N ASP A 29 10.79 36.90 24.93
CA ASP A 29 9.82 35.87 25.24
C ASP A 29 8.86 35.78 24.04
N GLY A 30 9.04 34.75 23.20
CA GLY A 30 8.09 34.45 22.13
C GLY A 30 6.67 34.20 22.66
N PRO A 31 5.69 33.82 21.82
CA PRO A 31 4.33 33.53 22.26
C PRO A 31 4.25 32.19 23.02
N VAL A 32 4.94 32.11 24.17
CA VAL A 32 5.12 30.92 25.01
C VAL A 32 4.39 31.06 26.35
N LYS A 33 4.07 32.29 26.77
CA LYS A 33 3.26 32.54 27.97
C LYS A 33 1.81 32.10 27.73
N GLY A 34 1.30 31.19 28.57
CA GLY A 34 -0.09 30.69 28.51
C GLY A 34 -0.30 29.38 27.74
N ARG A 35 0.76 28.67 27.31
CA ARG A 35 0.61 27.35 26.65
C ARG A 35 0.20 26.28 27.67
N SER A 36 -1.01 25.75 27.54
CA SER A 36 -1.44 24.51 28.20
C SER A 36 -1.07 23.28 27.35
N CYS A 37 -0.92 22.11 27.97
CA CYS A 37 -0.78 20.84 27.25
C CYS A 37 -2.08 20.50 26.50
N THR A 38 -2.19 21.01 25.28
CA THR A 38 -3.20 20.57 24.31
C THR A 38 -2.74 19.24 23.74
N ASP A 39 -3.10 18.12 24.38
CA ASP A 39 -3.24 16.76 23.80
C ASP A 39 -3.55 15.65 24.85
N ILE A 40 -3.89 15.97 26.10
CA ILE A 40 -4.03 14.94 27.15
C ILE A 40 -5.08 13.87 26.77
N ILE A 41 -6.22 14.30 26.22
CA ILE A 41 -7.28 13.38 25.78
C ILE A 41 -6.82 12.53 24.58
N GLY A 42 -6.12 13.14 23.60
CA GLY A 42 -5.59 12.42 22.44
C GLY A 42 -4.54 11.39 22.82
N ILE A 43 -3.65 11.72 23.77
CA ILE A 43 -2.67 10.80 24.34
C ILE A 43 -3.35 9.62 25.04
N ILE A 44 -4.39 9.88 25.85
CA ILE A 44 -5.13 8.80 26.54
C ILE A 44 -5.78 7.85 25.51
N LEU A 45 -6.43 8.39 24.47
CA LEU A 45 -7.06 7.58 23.43
C LEU A 45 -6.02 6.77 22.63
N LEU A 46 -4.89 7.37 22.28
CA LEU A 46 -3.80 6.70 21.56
C LEU A 46 -3.22 5.57 22.39
N LEU A 47 -2.96 5.79 23.68
CA LEU A 47 -2.45 4.76 24.58
C LEU A 47 -3.46 3.62 24.73
N ALA A 48 -4.75 3.92 24.91
CA ALA A 48 -5.80 2.91 25.01
C ALA A 48 -5.89 2.05 23.74
N PHE A 49 -5.89 2.67 22.55
CA PHE A 49 -5.87 1.97 21.27
C PHE A 49 -4.62 1.09 21.12
N THR A 50 -3.45 1.63 21.45
CA THR A 50 -2.16 0.93 21.33
C THR A 50 -2.11 -0.28 22.25
N VAL A 51 -2.53 -0.15 23.51
CA VAL A 51 -2.64 -1.27 24.45
C VAL A 51 -3.61 -2.32 23.94
N GLY A 52 -4.79 -1.91 23.44
CA GLY A 52 -5.77 -2.83 22.84
C GLY A 52 -5.19 -3.62 21.67
N LEU A 53 -4.46 -2.96 20.78
CA LEU A 53 -3.77 -3.60 19.65
C LEU A 53 -2.75 -4.64 20.13
N PHE A 54 -1.89 -4.29 21.09
CA PHE A 54 -0.90 -5.22 21.63
C PHE A 54 -1.54 -6.43 22.32
N VAL A 55 -2.66 -6.26 23.01
CA VAL A 55 -3.42 -7.37 23.60
C VAL A 55 -3.96 -8.31 22.52
N LEU A 56 -4.59 -7.77 21.47
CA LEU A 56 -5.10 -8.58 20.35
C LEU A 56 -3.99 -9.33 19.62
N VAL A 57 -2.88 -8.66 19.31
CA VAL A 57 -1.70 -9.29 18.69
C VAL A 57 -1.14 -10.38 19.59
N GLY A 58 -1.03 -10.13 20.90
CA GLY A 58 -0.57 -11.14 21.87
C GLY A 58 -1.47 -12.37 21.90
N MET A 59 -2.80 -12.19 21.79
CA MET A 59 -3.75 -13.31 21.71
C MET A 59 -3.59 -14.09 20.40
N CYS A 60 -3.43 -13.40 19.25
CA CYS A 60 -3.16 -14.04 17.97
C CYS A 60 -1.85 -14.84 18.01
N MET A 61 -0.80 -14.31 18.63
CA MET A 61 0.48 -15.01 18.76
C MET A 61 0.40 -16.22 19.69
N LYS A 62 -0.37 -16.13 20.79
CA LYS A 62 -0.56 -17.27 21.71
C LYS A 62 -1.29 -18.45 21.09
N HIS A 63 -2.14 -18.21 20.09
CA HIS A 63 -2.92 -19.26 19.42
C HIS A 63 -2.51 -19.45 17.95
N GLY A 64 -1.45 -18.77 17.53
CA GLY A 64 -0.93 -18.77 16.18
C GLY A 64 0.30 -19.66 16.07
N ASP A 65 0.45 -20.26 14.89
CA ASP A 65 1.67 -20.94 14.49
C ASP A 65 1.93 -20.65 13.02
N ILE A 66 2.90 -19.78 12.76
CA ILE A 66 3.27 -19.32 11.41
C ILE A 66 3.52 -20.50 10.46
N ASN A 67 4.03 -21.63 10.97
CA ASN A 67 4.34 -22.80 10.15
C ASN A 67 3.09 -23.38 9.47
N ARG A 68 1.90 -23.21 10.06
CA ARG A 68 0.62 -23.61 9.46
C ARG A 68 0.33 -22.86 8.16
N VAL A 69 0.76 -21.60 8.06
CA VAL A 69 0.58 -20.76 6.86
C VAL A 69 1.66 -21.10 5.82
N ILE A 70 2.92 -21.20 6.25
CA ILE A 70 4.08 -21.41 5.37
C ILE A 70 4.10 -22.82 4.76
N TYR A 71 3.94 -23.86 5.58
CA TYR A 71 4.07 -25.26 5.16
C TYR A 71 2.71 -25.92 4.90
N GLY A 72 1.64 -25.43 5.54
CA GLY A 72 0.33 -26.05 5.48
C GLY A 72 0.18 -27.19 6.49
N TYR A 73 -1.08 -27.58 6.72
CA TYR A 73 -1.45 -28.63 7.67
C TYR A 73 -2.53 -29.54 7.08
N ASP A 74 -2.52 -30.80 7.50
CA ASP A 74 -3.49 -31.83 7.10
C ASP A 74 -4.83 -31.71 7.88
N ASN A 75 -5.77 -32.62 7.64
CA ASN A 75 -7.05 -32.63 8.36
C ASN A 75 -6.96 -32.95 9.86
N CYS A 76 -5.80 -33.46 10.31
CA CYS A 76 -5.49 -33.73 11.71
C CYS A 76 -4.66 -32.61 12.36
N ALA A 77 -4.52 -31.48 11.67
CA ALA A 77 -3.72 -30.33 12.09
C ALA A 77 -2.22 -30.65 12.32
N ASN A 78 -1.69 -31.67 11.65
CA ASN A 78 -0.27 -31.95 11.54
C ASN A 78 0.35 -31.08 10.44
N ILE A 79 1.50 -30.47 10.73
CA ILE A 79 2.21 -29.56 9.83
C ILE A 79 3.08 -30.38 8.88
N CYS A 80 2.98 -30.13 7.57
CA CYS A 80 3.78 -30.85 6.59
C CYS A 80 5.27 -30.49 6.72
N GLY A 81 6.16 -31.49 6.58
CA GLY A 81 7.61 -31.30 6.65
C GLY A 81 8.18 -31.14 8.06
N GLN A 82 7.36 -31.23 9.11
CA GLN A 82 7.79 -31.05 10.51
C GLN A 82 7.23 -32.15 11.43
N VAL A 83 7.75 -32.20 12.66
CA VAL A 83 7.19 -33.02 13.74
C VAL A 83 6.16 -32.19 14.48
N THR A 84 4.90 -32.64 14.50
CA THR A 84 3.84 -31.92 15.22
C THR A 84 3.72 -32.48 16.64
N PRO A 85 3.64 -31.63 17.69
CA PRO A 85 3.39 -32.10 19.05
C PRO A 85 1.97 -32.69 19.17
N PRO A 86 1.79 -33.79 19.93
CA PRO A 86 0.47 -34.37 20.17
C PRO A 86 -0.41 -33.44 21.03
N GLU A 87 -1.72 -33.58 20.90
CA GLU A 87 -2.71 -32.88 21.73
C GLU A 87 -3.17 -33.79 22.87
N GLU A 88 -3.41 -33.22 24.06
CA GLU A 88 -3.86 -33.99 25.23
C GLU A 88 -5.35 -34.38 25.15
N ASP A 89 -6.18 -33.59 24.46
CA ASP A 89 -7.61 -33.87 24.32
C ASP A 89 -7.83 -35.11 23.43
N PRO A 90 -8.50 -36.17 23.94
CA PRO A 90 -8.79 -37.39 23.18
C PRO A 90 -9.55 -37.14 21.88
N GLN A 91 -10.28 -36.03 21.76
CA GLN A 91 -10.99 -35.66 20.53
C GLN A 91 -10.05 -35.38 19.35
N PHE A 92 -8.80 -35.04 19.61
CA PHE A 92 -7.79 -34.71 18.59
C PHE A 92 -6.65 -35.73 18.51
N ALA A 93 -6.92 -37.00 18.86
CA ALA A 93 -5.93 -38.07 18.93
C ALA A 93 -5.13 -38.33 17.64
N CYS A 94 -5.58 -37.85 16.47
CA CYS A 94 -4.84 -37.99 15.22
C CYS A 94 -3.74 -36.92 15.00
N LYS A 95 -3.67 -35.91 15.86
CA LYS A 95 -2.58 -34.93 15.89
C LYS A 95 -1.37 -35.49 16.65
N GLY A 96 -0.16 -35.25 16.14
CA GLY A 96 1.09 -35.75 16.74
C GLY A 96 1.97 -36.56 15.79
N ALA A 97 1.71 -36.50 14.48
CA ALA A 97 2.45 -37.27 13.49
C ALA A 97 3.81 -36.62 13.15
N ASN A 98 4.77 -37.47 12.77
CA ASN A 98 6.06 -37.04 12.22
C ASN A 98 5.97 -36.99 10.69
N TYR A 99 5.93 -35.78 10.11
CA TYR A 99 5.84 -35.54 8.67
C TYR A 99 7.12 -34.97 8.05
N THR A 100 8.28 -35.22 8.68
CA THR A 100 9.58 -34.74 8.16
C THR A 100 9.84 -35.15 6.70
N THR A 101 9.37 -36.33 6.26
CA THR A 101 9.51 -36.78 4.87
C THR A 101 8.42 -36.21 3.94
N LYS A 102 7.25 -35.87 4.48
CA LYS A 102 6.06 -35.40 3.76
C LYS A 102 5.98 -33.86 3.75
N LYS A 103 6.74 -33.23 2.86
CA LYS A 103 6.98 -31.78 2.87
C LYS A 103 5.91 -30.93 2.20
N TYR A 104 5.06 -31.51 1.36
CA TYR A 104 4.09 -30.75 0.57
C TYR A 104 2.67 -31.01 1.02
N LEU A 105 1.87 -29.96 1.12
CA LEU A 105 0.43 -30.06 1.35
C LEU A 105 -0.31 -30.33 0.03
N LEU A 106 -1.02 -31.45 -0.04
CA LEU A 106 -1.97 -31.76 -1.10
C LEU A 106 -3.39 -31.47 -0.62
N ILE A 107 -4.11 -30.67 -1.39
CA ILE A 107 -5.53 -30.38 -1.17
C ILE A 107 -6.32 -31.14 -2.24
N LYS A 108 -6.85 -32.30 -1.88
CA LYS A 108 -7.67 -33.09 -2.80
C LYS A 108 -8.99 -32.36 -3.06
N GLU A 109 -9.45 -32.45 -4.30
CA GLU A 109 -10.75 -31.91 -4.74
C GLU A 109 -10.91 -30.38 -4.65
N ALA A 110 -9.83 -29.61 -4.61
CA ALA A 110 -9.82 -28.13 -4.70
C ALA A 110 -10.31 -27.58 -6.07
N GLY A 111 -11.07 -28.40 -6.81
CA GLY A 111 -11.20 -28.38 -8.27
C GLY A 111 -12.55 -28.94 -8.80
N LYS A 112 -13.60 -29.08 -7.97
CA LYS A 112 -14.92 -29.55 -8.42
C LYS A 112 -15.98 -28.46 -8.20
N LEU A 113 -16.86 -28.24 -9.18
CA LEU A 113 -17.90 -27.19 -9.19
C LEU A 113 -19.01 -27.37 -8.13
N ILE A 114 -19.15 -28.59 -7.58
CA ILE A 114 -20.11 -28.93 -6.52
C ILE A 114 -19.31 -29.03 -5.22
N TYR A 115 -19.00 -27.89 -4.60
CA TYR A 115 -18.06 -27.85 -3.48
C TYR A 115 -18.68 -27.22 -2.24
N ASN A 116 -18.63 -27.98 -1.14
CA ASN A 116 -18.83 -27.47 0.20
C ASN A 116 -17.45 -27.37 0.86
N PRO A 117 -16.99 -26.19 1.34
CA PRO A 117 -15.69 -26.01 2.00
C PRO A 117 -15.47 -26.88 3.25
N LYS A 118 -16.49 -27.64 3.67
CA LYS A 118 -16.47 -28.56 4.80
C LYS A 118 -15.97 -29.98 4.48
N ASN A 119 -15.85 -30.37 3.21
CA ASN A 119 -15.48 -31.75 2.81
C ASN A 119 -14.10 -31.83 2.12
N VAL A 120 -13.17 -30.98 2.51
CA VAL A 120 -11.85 -30.88 1.87
C VAL A 120 -10.90 -31.88 2.51
N ASN A 121 -10.33 -32.78 1.72
CA ASN A 121 -9.30 -33.68 2.22
C ASN A 121 -7.91 -33.07 2.04
N LYS A 122 -7.32 -32.58 3.15
CA LYS A 122 -5.95 -32.06 3.20
C LYS A 122 -5.03 -33.16 3.71
N GLU A 123 -3.98 -33.48 2.96
CA GLU A 123 -2.98 -34.48 3.35
C GLU A 123 -1.56 -34.02 3.01
N CYS A 124 -0.58 -34.42 3.83
CA CYS A 124 0.83 -34.18 3.55
C CYS A 124 1.40 -35.31 2.67
N VAL A 125 2.17 -34.94 1.65
CA VAL A 125 2.79 -35.86 0.68
C VAL A 125 4.28 -35.55 0.51
N GLU A 126 5.06 -36.56 0.14
CA GLU A 126 6.52 -36.42 -0.07
C GLU A 126 6.85 -35.68 -1.37
N ASP A 127 6.10 -35.98 -2.43
CA ASP A 127 6.26 -35.37 -3.74
C ASP A 127 4.91 -35.20 -4.45
N CYS A 128 4.66 -34.01 -5.01
CA CYS A 128 3.48 -33.76 -5.85
C CYS A 128 3.50 -34.55 -7.18
N SER A 129 4.65 -35.07 -7.61
CA SER A 129 4.81 -35.79 -8.88
C SER A 129 4.08 -37.14 -8.91
N ALA A 130 3.75 -37.69 -7.74
CA ALA A 130 2.86 -38.85 -7.62
C ALA A 130 1.43 -38.55 -8.12
N PHE A 131 1.06 -37.27 -8.28
CA PHE A 131 -0.26 -36.81 -8.71
C PHE A 131 -0.13 -36.06 -10.05
N PRO A 132 -0.43 -36.71 -11.19
CA PRO A 132 -0.15 -36.14 -12.52
C PRO A 132 -0.87 -34.82 -12.82
N GLU A 133 -1.99 -34.55 -12.12
CA GLU A 133 -2.77 -33.32 -12.25
C GLU A 133 -2.27 -32.15 -11.41
N TYR A 134 -1.20 -32.30 -10.62
CA TYR A 134 -0.72 -31.26 -9.70
C TYR A 134 0.71 -30.80 -10.05
N ARG A 135 1.03 -29.55 -9.72
CA ARG A 135 2.38 -28.96 -9.82
C ARG A 135 2.84 -28.47 -8.45
N LYS A 136 4.15 -28.48 -8.22
CA LYS A 136 4.78 -27.94 -7.00
C LYS A 136 4.74 -26.41 -7.04
N PHE A 137 4.26 -25.80 -5.97
CA PHE A 137 4.36 -24.35 -5.75
C PHE A 137 4.61 -24.10 -4.26
N LEU A 138 5.82 -23.66 -3.92
CA LEU A 138 6.30 -23.58 -2.52
C LEU A 138 6.06 -24.92 -1.79
N HIS A 139 5.49 -24.91 -0.59
CA HIS A 139 5.16 -26.11 0.20
C HIS A 139 3.79 -26.73 -0.13
N ARG A 140 3.23 -26.44 -1.31
CA ARG A 140 1.88 -26.90 -1.69
C ARG A 140 1.86 -27.54 -3.07
N CYS A 141 0.98 -28.53 -3.23
CA CYS A 141 0.63 -29.12 -4.52
C CYS A 141 -0.62 -28.42 -5.07
N ILE A 142 -0.47 -27.66 -6.16
CA ILE A 142 -1.57 -26.90 -6.78
C ILE A 142 -2.03 -27.63 -8.05
N PRO A 143 -3.35 -27.76 -8.32
CA PRO A 143 -3.81 -28.40 -9.54
C PRO A 143 -3.33 -27.63 -10.78
N LYS A 144 -2.81 -28.35 -11.79
CA LYS A 144 -2.42 -27.82 -13.11
C LYS A 144 -3.60 -27.19 -13.83
N LYS A 145 -4.82 -27.71 -13.63
CA LYS A 145 -6.09 -27.22 -14.19
C LYS A 145 -6.83 -26.22 -13.28
N SER A 146 -6.21 -25.72 -12.20
CA SER A 146 -6.89 -24.84 -11.20
C SER A 146 -7.36 -23.47 -11.73
N GLY A 147 -7.14 -23.17 -13.02
CA GLY A 147 -7.86 -22.13 -13.72
C GLY A 147 -9.38 -22.26 -13.54
N GLU A 148 -9.96 -23.47 -13.69
CA GLU A 148 -11.41 -23.63 -13.87
C GLU A 148 -12.28 -23.63 -12.60
N VAL A 149 -11.72 -23.83 -11.39
CA VAL A 149 -12.57 -23.96 -10.17
C VAL A 149 -12.43 -22.78 -9.23
N VAL A 150 -11.29 -22.11 -9.24
CA VAL A 150 -11.18 -20.73 -8.77
C VAL A 150 -12.08 -19.81 -9.62
N ASN A 151 -12.39 -20.20 -10.88
CA ASN A 151 -13.33 -19.53 -11.79
C ASN A 151 -14.81 -19.65 -11.40
N SER A 152 -15.22 -20.35 -10.35
CA SER A 152 -16.65 -20.44 -10.00
C SER A 152 -17.05 -19.56 -8.80
N PHE A 153 -16.12 -19.39 -7.86
CA PHE A 153 -16.33 -18.56 -6.67
C PHE A 153 -15.77 -17.14 -6.82
N PHE A 154 -14.66 -16.95 -7.55
CA PHE A 154 -14.07 -15.62 -7.78
C PHE A 154 -14.48 -14.94 -9.09
N SER A 155 -15.13 -15.65 -10.02
CA SER A 155 -15.69 -15.06 -11.25
C SER A 155 -16.92 -14.19 -11.01
N LYS A 156 -17.63 -14.39 -9.88
CA LYS A 156 -18.77 -13.54 -9.52
C LYS A 156 -18.36 -12.15 -9.08
N THR A 157 -17.09 -11.90 -8.77
CA THR A 157 -16.63 -10.64 -8.19
C THR A 157 -15.66 -9.85 -9.05
N GLY A 158 -15.31 -10.29 -10.28
CA GLY A 158 -14.39 -9.58 -11.19
C GLY A 158 -12.94 -9.42 -10.71
N PHE A 159 -12.67 -9.65 -9.41
CA PHE A 159 -11.35 -9.53 -8.81
C PHE A 159 -10.34 -10.55 -9.36
N LYS A 160 -10.77 -11.75 -9.79
CA LYS A 160 -9.82 -12.75 -10.28
C LYS A 160 -9.10 -12.28 -11.54
N ASP A 161 -9.87 -11.76 -12.49
CA ASP A 161 -9.33 -11.30 -13.77
C ASP A 161 -8.41 -10.10 -13.52
N PHE A 162 -8.83 -9.17 -12.66
CA PHE A 162 -7.99 -8.06 -12.21
C PHE A 162 -6.69 -8.51 -11.54
N PHE A 163 -6.72 -9.44 -10.57
CA PHE A 163 -5.50 -9.87 -9.87
C PHE A 163 -4.58 -10.73 -10.75
N HIS A 164 -5.15 -11.53 -11.65
CA HIS A 164 -4.36 -12.32 -12.60
C HIS A 164 -3.66 -11.41 -13.61
N GLU A 165 -4.38 -10.44 -14.17
CA GLU A 165 -3.88 -9.43 -15.09
C GLU A 165 -2.82 -8.55 -14.39
N VAL A 166 -3.11 -8.03 -13.20
CA VAL A 166 -2.14 -7.24 -12.40
C VAL A 166 -0.90 -8.06 -12.03
N SER A 167 -1.03 -9.35 -11.72
CA SER A 167 0.13 -10.18 -11.38
C SER A 167 1.00 -10.48 -12.61
N GLU A 168 0.38 -10.68 -13.76
CA GLU A 168 1.08 -10.89 -15.03
C GLU A 168 1.82 -9.62 -15.45
N ASP A 169 1.13 -8.47 -15.36
CA ASP A 169 1.70 -7.15 -15.64
C ASP A 169 2.84 -6.79 -14.66
N LEU A 170 2.65 -7.04 -13.37
CA LEU A 170 3.67 -6.79 -12.35
C LEU A 170 4.91 -7.66 -12.61
N HIS A 171 4.73 -8.93 -12.98
CA HIS A 171 5.85 -9.83 -13.23
C HIS A 171 6.64 -9.42 -14.48
N LEU A 172 5.98 -8.85 -15.49
CA LEU A 172 6.65 -8.34 -16.69
C LEU A 172 7.31 -6.97 -16.43
N ALA A 173 6.65 -6.08 -15.67
CA ALA A 173 7.04 -4.68 -15.52
C ALA A 173 7.76 -4.34 -14.20
N TRP A 174 8.05 -5.29 -13.31
CA TRP A 174 8.65 -5.01 -11.99
C TRP A 174 9.95 -4.17 -12.06
N ARG A 175 10.76 -4.37 -13.10
CA ARG A 175 12.00 -3.60 -13.32
C ARG A 175 11.68 -2.16 -13.70
N GLU A 176 10.71 -1.96 -14.59
CA GLU A 176 10.25 -0.63 -15.02
C GLU A 176 9.64 0.15 -13.86
N LEU A 177 8.81 -0.50 -13.04
CA LEU A 177 8.26 0.10 -11.83
C LEU A 177 9.35 0.52 -10.84
N LEU A 178 10.38 -0.32 -10.68
CA LEU A 178 11.52 0.01 -9.82
C LEU A 178 12.33 1.19 -10.39
N TYR A 179 12.53 1.26 -11.71
CA TYR A 179 13.17 2.40 -12.36
C TYR A 179 12.36 3.70 -12.18
N LEU A 180 11.05 3.67 -12.43
CA LEU A 180 10.18 4.83 -12.24
C LEU A 180 10.18 5.32 -10.79
N ALA A 181 10.13 4.40 -9.82
CA ALA A 181 10.22 4.74 -8.41
C ALA A 181 11.58 5.38 -8.04
N LEU A 182 12.68 4.84 -8.57
CA LEU A 182 14.02 5.38 -8.32
C LEU A 182 14.20 6.76 -8.96
N ILE A 183 13.70 6.95 -10.19
CA ILE A 183 13.70 8.26 -10.86
C ILE A 183 12.86 9.26 -10.06
N ALA A 184 11.68 8.88 -9.57
CA ALA A 184 10.85 9.75 -8.74
C ALA A 184 11.56 10.14 -7.43
N LEU A 185 12.22 9.18 -6.77
CA LEU A 185 13.03 9.43 -5.57
C LEU A 185 14.20 10.38 -5.90
N ALA A 186 14.93 10.14 -6.99
CA ALA A 186 16.02 10.99 -7.43
C ALA A 186 15.56 12.42 -7.76
N LEU A 187 14.44 12.57 -8.47
CA LEU A 187 13.83 13.88 -8.75
C LEU A 187 13.41 14.58 -7.46
N SER A 188 12.83 13.86 -6.49
CA SER A 188 12.46 14.44 -5.21
C SER A 188 13.68 14.94 -4.43
N LEU A 189 14.75 14.15 -4.33
CA LEU A 189 16.00 14.57 -3.68
C LEU A 189 16.66 15.72 -4.44
N PHE A 190 16.62 15.69 -5.77
CA PHE A 190 17.10 16.78 -6.61
C PHE A 190 16.34 18.09 -6.34
N THR A 191 15.01 18.05 -6.17
CA THR A 191 14.24 19.26 -5.83
C THR A 191 14.66 19.84 -4.47
N LEU A 192 14.92 18.99 -3.46
CA LEU A 192 15.40 19.43 -2.14
C LEU A 192 16.81 20.03 -2.23
N PHE A 193 17.67 19.44 -3.05
CA PHE A 193 18.99 19.98 -3.31
C PHE A 193 18.91 21.31 -4.09
N ALA A 194 18.05 21.41 -5.11
CA ALA A 194 17.87 22.62 -5.92
C ALA A 194 17.28 23.79 -5.11
N LEU A 195 16.39 23.51 -4.14
CA LEU A 195 15.88 24.49 -3.17
C LEU A 195 17.00 25.22 -2.41
N ARG A 196 18.15 24.56 -2.20
CA ARG A 196 19.29 25.13 -1.45
C ARG A 196 20.09 26.14 -2.25
N PHE A 197 20.39 25.85 -3.51
CA PHE A 197 21.31 26.66 -4.30
C PHE A 197 20.58 27.75 -5.09
N PHE A 198 19.37 27.48 -5.56
CA PHE A 198 18.66 28.37 -6.47
C PHE A 198 17.14 28.32 -6.29
N ALA A 199 16.65 28.62 -5.08
CA ALA A 199 15.21 28.66 -4.78
C ALA A 199 14.39 29.46 -5.81
N GLY A 200 14.94 30.57 -6.31
CA GLY A 200 14.33 31.35 -7.39
C GLY A 200 14.30 30.63 -8.74
N ILE A 201 15.40 30.02 -9.17
CA ILE A 201 15.49 29.31 -10.47
C ILE A 201 14.62 28.05 -10.47
N MET A 202 14.54 27.35 -9.33
CA MET A 202 13.75 26.13 -9.18
C MET A 202 12.28 26.35 -9.55
N ILE A 203 11.68 27.46 -9.11
CA ILE A 203 10.26 27.76 -9.42
C ILE A 203 10.06 27.95 -10.92
N TRP A 204 10.99 28.63 -11.59
CA TRP A 204 10.93 28.78 -13.05
C TRP A 204 11.10 27.44 -13.77
N VAL A 205 12.01 26.57 -13.31
CA VAL A 205 12.19 25.22 -13.86
C VAL A 205 10.91 24.38 -13.71
N ILE A 206 10.24 24.44 -12.55
CA ILE A 206 8.98 23.71 -12.34
C ILE A 206 7.84 24.29 -13.19
N LEU A 207 7.71 25.62 -13.26
CA LEU A 207 6.65 26.27 -14.03
C LEU A 207 6.83 26.08 -15.54
N ILE A 208 8.04 26.31 -16.05
CA ILE A 208 8.36 26.14 -17.48
C ILE A 208 8.35 24.65 -17.82
N GLY A 209 8.89 23.80 -16.95
CA GLY A 209 8.92 22.36 -17.14
C GLY A 209 7.53 21.73 -17.18
N SER A 210 6.65 22.07 -16.24
CA SER A 210 5.26 21.57 -16.21
C SER A 210 4.44 22.05 -17.41
N THR A 211 4.56 23.33 -17.77
CA THR A 211 3.88 23.87 -18.95
C THR A 211 4.43 23.24 -20.24
N GLY A 212 5.76 23.13 -20.36
CA GLY A 212 6.42 22.52 -21.52
C GLY A 212 6.08 21.04 -21.69
N MET A 213 6.12 20.27 -20.60
CA MET A 213 5.74 18.86 -20.62
C MET A 213 4.25 18.68 -20.94
N GLY A 214 3.37 19.55 -20.44
CA GLY A 214 1.95 19.56 -20.81
C GLY A 214 1.73 19.81 -22.30
N VAL A 215 2.46 20.78 -22.88
CA VAL A 215 2.42 21.05 -24.32
C VAL A 215 2.94 19.86 -25.13
N ILE A 216 4.09 19.28 -24.75
CA ILE A 216 4.67 18.10 -25.41
C ILE A 216 3.70 16.91 -25.34
N GLY A 217 3.13 16.63 -24.16
CA GLY A 217 2.16 15.56 -23.95
C GLY A 217 0.89 15.75 -24.76
N THR A 218 0.41 16.99 -24.86
CA THR A 218 -0.75 17.34 -25.70
C THR A 218 -0.46 17.09 -27.17
N ILE A 219 0.70 17.55 -27.69
CA ILE A 219 1.11 17.31 -29.08
C ILE A 219 1.21 15.81 -29.35
N TYR A 220 1.85 15.05 -28.45
CA TYR A 220 1.98 13.61 -28.58
C TYR A 220 0.61 12.91 -28.64
N ALA A 221 -0.32 13.25 -27.76
CA ALA A 221 -1.67 12.69 -27.77
C ALA A 221 -2.42 12.96 -29.09
N TRP A 222 -2.28 14.17 -29.65
CA TRP A 222 -2.85 14.49 -30.97
C TRP A 222 -2.18 13.74 -32.11
N VAL A 223 -0.86 13.54 -32.08
CA VAL A 223 -0.12 12.75 -33.08
C VAL A 223 -0.57 11.29 -33.04
N VAL A 224 -0.70 10.69 -31.86
CA VAL A 224 -1.15 9.29 -31.70
C VAL A 224 -2.59 9.13 -32.19
N TRP A 225 -3.49 10.06 -31.83
CA TRP A 225 -4.86 10.04 -32.33
C TRP A 225 -4.90 10.17 -33.86
N ARG A 226 -4.08 11.03 -34.45
CA ARG A 226 -3.98 11.18 -35.92
C ARG A 226 -3.51 9.88 -36.57
N HIS A 227 -2.52 9.21 -36.01
CA HIS A 227 -2.04 7.92 -36.54
C HIS A 227 -3.16 6.87 -36.50
N LYS A 228 -3.80 6.70 -35.35
CA LYS A 228 -4.87 5.71 -35.17
C LYS A 228 -6.10 6.00 -36.04
N LYS A 229 -6.43 7.27 -36.27
CA LYS A 229 -7.52 7.65 -37.16
C LYS A 229 -7.23 7.34 -38.64
N MET A 230 -5.97 7.40 -39.06
CA MET A 230 -5.58 7.07 -40.45
C MET A 230 -5.52 5.55 -40.68
N GLU A 231 -5.23 4.78 -39.62
CA GLU A 231 -5.15 3.31 -39.64
C GLU A 231 -6.53 2.64 -39.42
N GLN A 232 -7.57 3.43 -39.18
CA GLN A 232 -8.91 2.94 -38.85
C GLN A 232 -9.48 2.08 -39.98
N THR A 233 -9.62 0.77 -39.70
CA THR A 233 -10.35 -0.18 -40.55
C THR A 233 -11.82 -0.19 -40.12
N GLN A 234 -12.73 -0.67 -40.97
CA GLN A 234 -14.18 -0.71 -40.71
C GLN A 234 -14.56 -1.82 -39.71
N SER A 235 -13.97 -1.78 -38.52
CA SER A 235 -14.26 -2.66 -37.38
C SER A 235 -14.77 -1.84 -36.18
N ASP A 236 -15.71 -2.39 -35.41
CA ASP A 236 -16.29 -1.71 -34.24
C ASP A 236 -15.28 -1.52 -33.09
N ILE A 237 -14.22 -2.34 -33.06
CA ILE A 237 -13.16 -2.27 -32.05
C ILE A 237 -12.26 -1.05 -32.33
N ASP A 238 -11.83 -0.87 -33.59
CA ASP A 238 -10.98 0.27 -33.99
C ASP A 238 -11.69 1.62 -33.79
N ASP A 239 -13.01 1.68 -34.01
CA ASP A 239 -13.79 2.89 -33.76
C ASP A 239 -13.83 3.28 -32.27
N ARG A 240 -13.92 2.29 -31.37
CA ARG A 240 -13.84 2.53 -29.91
C ARG A 240 -12.46 2.99 -29.50
N GLU A 241 -11.39 2.40 -30.05
CA GLU A 241 -10.02 2.85 -29.80
C GLU A 241 -9.83 4.31 -30.23
N VAL A 242 -10.18 4.65 -31.47
CA VAL A 242 -10.03 6.01 -32.01
C VAL A 242 -10.81 7.04 -31.19
N LYS A 243 -12.04 6.72 -30.76
CA LYS A 243 -12.83 7.58 -29.88
C LYS A 243 -12.21 7.74 -28.49
N THR A 244 -11.60 6.69 -27.95
CA THR A 244 -10.91 6.74 -26.66
C THR A 244 -9.65 7.62 -26.72
N TYR A 245 -8.83 7.47 -27.77
CA TYR A 245 -7.68 8.35 -27.99
C TYR A 245 -8.07 9.81 -28.25
N LEU A 246 -9.20 10.05 -28.92
CA LEU A 246 -9.77 11.39 -29.08
C LEU A 246 -10.14 12.01 -27.72
N ALA A 247 -10.78 11.23 -26.85
CA ALA A 247 -11.12 11.69 -25.50
C ALA A 247 -9.86 12.05 -24.70
N TYR A 248 -8.81 11.21 -24.73
CA TYR A 248 -7.53 11.52 -24.09
C TYR A 248 -6.89 12.80 -24.64
N ALA A 249 -6.90 13.01 -25.95
CA ALA A 249 -6.36 14.23 -26.56
C ALA A 249 -7.11 15.49 -26.12
N ILE A 250 -8.45 15.45 -26.05
CA ILE A 250 -9.27 16.57 -25.55
C ILE A 250 -9.04 16.83 -24.07
N ILE A 251 -8.97 15.79 -23.24
CA ILE A 251 -8.70 15.96 -21.80
C ILE A 251 -7.32 16.58 -21.60
N SER A 252 -6.30 16.11 -22.32
CA SER A 252 -4.94 16.64 -22.25
C SER A 252 -4.86 18.13 -22.67
N THR A 253 -5.59 18.55 -23.72
CA THR A 253 -5.64 19.97 -24.11
C THR A 253 -6.30 20.82 -23.03
N VAL A 254 -7.44 20.39 -22.48
CA VAL A 254 -8.15 21.12 -21.43
C VAL A 254 -7.26 21.29 -20.21
N VAL A 255 -6.60 20.22 -19.74
CA VAL A 255 -5.67 20.28 -18.61
C VAL A 255 -4.52 21.24 -18.88
N THR A 256 -3.88 21.16 -20.05
CA THR A 256 -2.75 22.03 -20.40
C THR A 256 -3.16 23.50 -20.49
N VAL A 257 -4.34 23.79 -21.05
CA VAL A 257 -4.90 25.14 -21.14
C VAL A 257 -5.21 25.69 -19.74
N VAL A 258 -5.82 24.89 -18.86
CA VAL A 258 -6.09 25.30 -17.48
C VAL A 258 -4.79 25.60 -16.74
N ILE A 259 -3.78 24.72 -16.82
CA ILE A 259 -2.47 24.95 -16.21
C ILE A 259 -1.85 26.25 -16.72
N PHE A 260 -1.87 26.48 -18.04
CA PHE A 260 -1.34 27.70 -18.65
C PHE A 260 -2.05 28.97 -18.14
N PHE A 261 -3.39 28.96 -18.06
CA PHE A 261 -4.16 30.08 -17.50
C PHE A 261 -3.84 30.33 -16.03
N VAL A 262 -3.75 29.28 -15.22
CA VAL A 262 -3.37 29.37 -13.81
C VAL A 262 -1.99 30.04 -13.69
N VAL A 263 -1.01 29.62 -14.49
CA VAL A 263 0.34 30.23 -14.50
C VAL A 263 0.27 31.72 -14.87
N ILE A 264 -0.51 32.12 -15.87
CA ILE A 264 -0.68 33.52 -16.26
C ILE A 264 -1.28 34.35 -15.13
N VAL A 265 -2.37 33.88 -14.52
CA VAL A 265 -3.06 34.59 -13.44
C VAL A 265 -2.16 34.71 -12.21
N MET A 266 -1.39 33.66 -11.90
CA MET A 266 -0.50 33.63 -10.76
C MET A 266 0.81 34.41 -10.96
N ARG A 267 1.12 34.96 -12.15
CA ARG A 267 2.38 35.68 -12.43
C ARG A 267 2.77 36.70 -11.36
N LYS A 268 1.81 37.49 -10.88
CA LYS A 268 2.05 38.50 -9.82
C LYS A 268 2.32 37.87 -8.45
N ARG A 269 1.70 36.71 -8.17
CA ARG A 269 1.89 35.95 -6.92
C ARG A 269 3.18 35.13 -6.94
N ILE A 270 3.63 34.67 -8.11
CA ILE A 270 4.86 33.87 -8.28
C ILE A 270 6.08 34.63 -7.74
N LYS A 271 6.16 35.96 -7.94
CA LYS A 271 7.25 36.78 -7.39
C LYS A 271 7.30 36.73 -5.85
N LEU A 272 6.14 36.87 -5.21
CA LEU A 272 6.02 36.79 -3.75
C LEU A 272 6.38 35.40 -3.23
N VAL A 273 5.93 34.34 -3.91
CA VAL A 273 6.26 32.96 -3.55
C VAL A 273 7.76 32.70 -3.72
N ALA A 274 8.41 33.22 -4.77
CA ALA A 274 9.85 33.07 -4.96
C ALA A 274 10.68 33.70 -3.84
N GLU A 275 10.26 34.86 -3.33
CA GLU A 275 10.88 35.49 -2.16
C GLU A 275 10.68 34.63 -0.90
N LEU A 276 9.46 34.11 -0.68
CA LEU A 276 9.17 33.22 0.45
C LEU A 276 10.03 31.94 0.45
N PHE A 277 10.14 31.28 -0.71
CA PHE A 277 10.96 30.06 -0.86
C PHE A 277 12.46 30.34 -0.69
N THR A 278 12.92 31.53 -1.08
CA THR A 278 14.32 31.93 -0.86
C THR A 278 14.62 32.09 0.62
N GLU A 279 13.73 32.71 1.39
CA GLU A 279 13.89 32.82 2.84
C GLU A 279 13.72 31.46 3.56
N ALA A 280 12.78 30.63 3.12
CA ALA A 280 12.63 29.25 3.61
C ALA A 280 13.88 28.42 3.32
N GLY A 281 14.48 28.57 2.12
CA GLY A 281 15.73 27.90 1.75
C GLY A 281 16.89 28.27 2.66
N LYS A 282 17.03 29.55 3.04
CA LYS A 282 18.01 29.98 4.05
C LYS A 282 17.77 29.31 5.40
N ALA A 283 16.51 29.19 5.85
CA ALA A 283 16.19 28.48 7.09
C ALA A 283 16.55 26.98 7.03
N LEU A 284 16.26 26.30 5.91
CA LEU A 284 16.61 24.88 5.71
C LEU A 284 18.13 24.65 5.74
N THR A 285 18.95 25.60 5.26
CA THR A 285 20.41 25.48 5.38
C THR A 285 20.90 25.50 6.83
N LYS A 286 20.13 26.12 7.74
CA LYS A 286 20.41 26.15 9.18
C LYS A 286 19.89 24.91 9.91
N MET A 287 19.05 24.10 9.27
CA MET A 287 18.45 22.89 9.84
C MET A 287 18.68 21.67 8.91
N PRO A 288 19.93 21.17 8.81
CA PRO A 288 20.31 20.19 7.80
C PRO A 288 19.62 18.82 7.92
N LEU A 289 19.08 18.47 9.10
CA LEU A 289 18.33 17.22 9.28
C LEU A 289 17.02 17.17 8.49
N LEU A 290 16.38 18.32 8.20
CA LEU A 290 15.12 18.35 7.44
C LEU A 290 15.26 17.82 6.00
N ILE A 291 16.47 17.83 5.45
CA ILE A 291 16.74 17.31 4.10
C ILE A 291 16.69 15.77 4.09
N PHE A 292 16.98 15.13 5.23
CA PHE A 292 16.95 13.68 5.38
C PHE A 292 15.55 13.12 5.66
N GLU A 293 14.58 14.00 5.92
CA GLU A 293 13.20 13.64 6.26
C GLU A 293 12.55 12.71 5.21
N PRO A 294 12.63 12.94 3.88
CA PRO A 294 11.98 12.07 2.91
C PRO A 294 12.58 10.66 2.87
N LEU A 295 13.90 10.53 3.10
CA LEU A 295 14.52 9.22 3.23
C LEU A 295 14.06 8.52 4.51
N LEU A 296 13.98 9.27 5.62
CA LEU A 296 13.47 8.76 6.88
C LEU A 296 12.03 8.27 6.74
N THR A 297 11.16 9.02 6.04
CA THR A 297 9.77 8.60 5.78
C THR A 297 9.70 7.34 4.92
N PHE A 298 10.55 7.21 3.88
CA PHE A 298 10.59 6.01 3.06
C PHE A 298 11.02 4.78 3.87
N VAL A 299 12.08 4.91 4.67
CA VAL A 299 12.54 3.83 5.56
C VAL A 299 11.46 3.48 6.59
N ALA A 300 10.81 4.48 7.19
CA ALA A 300 9.72 4.26 8.14
C ALA A 300 8.53 3.52 7.49
N LEU A 301 8.14 3.89 6.27
CA LEU A 301 7.08 3.21 5.52
C LEU A 301 7.44 1.75 5.21
N LEU A 302 8.68 1.47 4.79
CA LEU A 302 9.13 0.10 4.57
C LEU A 302 9.07 -0.74 5.86
N ILE A 303 9.48 -0.17 6.99
CA ILE A 303 9.39 -0.82 8.30
C ILE A 303 7.93 -1.09 8.65
N VAL A 304 7.03 -0.12 8.47
CA VAL A 304 5.59 -0.29 8.74
C VAL A 304 4.98 -1.38 7.86
N ILE A 305 5.32 -1.42 6.56
CA ILE A 305 4.86 -2.47 5.65
C ILE A 305 5.38 -3.84 6.08
N ALA A 306 6.66 -3.95 6.46
CA ALA A 306 7.24 -5.20 6.93
C ALA A 306 6.59 -5.69 8.22
N LEU A 307 6.35 -4.79 9.18
CA LEU A 307 5.63 -5.09 10.42
C LEU A 307 4.18 -5.49 10.14
N TRP A 308 3.50 -4.81 9.23
CA TRP A 308 2.14 -5.15 8.82
C TRP A 308 2.07 -6.56 8.25
N MET A 309 2.98 -6.92 7.33
CA MET A 309 3.08 -8.29 6.78
C MET A 309 3.37 -9.32 7.87
N TYR A 310 4.29 -9.01 8.79
CA TYR A 310 4.63 -9.90 9.90
C TYR A 310 3.43 -10.19 10.79
N PHE A 311 2.69 -9.16 11.21
CA PHE A 311 1.49 -9.33 12.04
C PHE A 311 0.33 -9.96 11.26
N ALA A 312 0.18 -9.66 9.97
CA ALA A 312 -0.84 -10.30 9.12
C ALA A 312 -0.64 -11.82 9.08
N ILE A 313 0.60 -12.30 8.94
CA ILE A 313 0.90 -13.73 8.96
C ILE A 313 0.53 -14.37 10.30
N TRP A 314 0.82 -13.70 11.43
CA TRP A 314 0.40 -14.16 12.75
C TRP A 314 -1.11 -14.24 12.91
N ILE A 315 -1.83 -13.21 12.46
CA ILE A 315 -3.30 -13.16 12.50
C ILE A 315 -3.89 -14.33 11.68
N GLU A 316 -3.43 -14.52 10.45
CA GLU A 316 -3.87 -15.62 9.58
C GLU A 316 -3.54 -17.00 10.17
N SER A 317 -2.43 -17.12 10.90
CA SER A 317 -2.05 -18.37 11.57
C SER A 317 -2.86 -18.70 12.82
N SER A 318 -3.55 -17.71 13.39
CA SER A 318 -4.22 -17.84 14.67
C SER A 318 -5.51 -18.64 14.54
N GLY A 319 -5.70 -19.63 15.42
CA GLY A 319 -6.90 -20.44 15.41
C GLY A 319 -6.86 -21.62 16.37
N ILE A 320 -8.03 -21.97 16.89
CA ILE A 320 -8.24 -23.12 17.77
C ILE A 320 -8.71 -24.34 16.97
N LEU A 321 -8.34 -25.53 17.43
CA LEU A 321 -8.80 -26.78 16.83
C LEU A 321 -10.29 -26.95 17.09
N THR A 322 -11.04 -27.30 16.05
CA THR A 322 -12.46 -27.60 16.15
C THR A 322 -12.73 -28.93 15.45
N TYR A 323 -13.50 -29.79 16.10
CA TYR A 323 -13.88 -31.08 15.53
C TYR A 323 -15.05 -30.88 14.56
N HIS A 324 -14.84 -31.23 13.28
CA HIS A 324 -15.89 -31.14 12.28
C HIS A 324 -16.36 -32.54 11.89
N GLN A 325 -17.62 -32.87 12.21
CA GLN A 325 -18.24 -34.09 11.68
C GLN A 325 -18.59 -33.89 10.19
N PRO A 326 -18.25 -34.84 9.31
CA PRO A 326 -18.63 -34.77 7.92
C PRO A 326 -20.14 -35.05 7.79
N SER A 327 -20.91 -34.06 7.35
CA SER A 327 -22.34 -34.21 7.10
C SER A 327 -22.57 -34.92 5.76
N PHE A 328 -22.46 -36.26 5.75
CA PHE A 328 -22.92 -37.06 4.62
C PHE A 328 -24.43 -37.27 4.73
N THR A 329 -25.24 -36.36 4.18
CA THR A 329 -26.63 -36.68 3.86
C THR A 329 -26.64 -37.63 2.66
N THR A 330 -26.57 -38.94 2.92
CA THR A 330 -26.93 -39.94 1.91
C THR A 330 -28.44 -39.86 1.70
N ARG A 331 -28.86 -39.32 0.55
CA ARG A 331 -30.23 -39.46 0.08
C ARG A 331 -30.41 -40.95 -0.22
N LYS A 332 -31.00 -41.71 0.70
CA LYS A 332 -31.44 -43.09 0.43
C LYS A 332 -32.36 -43.04 -0.78
N LEU A 333 -31.91 -43.53 -1.94
CA LEU A 333 -32.82 -44.01 -2.95
C LEU A 333 -33.43 -45.29 -2.38
N SER A 334 -34.66 -45.17 -1.90
CA SER A 334 -35.55 -46.28 -1.63
C SER A 334 -35.84 -47.06 -2.93
N PRO A 335 -36.04 -48.39 -2.82
CA PRO A 335 -35.79 -49.38 -3.87
C PRO A 335 -36.63 -49.23 -5.14
#